data_AF-Q2J2S9-F1
#
_entry.id   AF-Q2J2S9-F1
#
_cell.length_a   1.000
_cell.length_b   1.000
_cell.length_c   1.000
_cell.angle_alpha   90.00
_cell.angle_beta   90.00
_cell.angle_gamma   90.00
#
_symmetry.space_group_name_H-M   'P 1'
#
loop_
_entity.id
_entity.type
_entity.pdbx_description
1 polymer ?
#
loop_
_entity_poly.entity_id
_entity_poly.type
_entity_poly.pdbx_seq_one_letter_code
_entity_poly.pdbx_strand_id
1 'polypeptide(L)'
;MFPFQEVKEREVRAEPSGIRLSSADAAVVKGMIARGDRQHDIAAWFGVNGGRIGEISNGKKFEYVAAAPPDQLPAPGPYLSGRSGQKAVAALEQAKAALEEALQNIEQGLADARELDDQE
;
A
#
# COMPACT_ATOMS: atom_id res chain seq x y z
N MET A 1 -46.35 -24.77 -5.04
CA MET A 1 -46.05 -23.40 -4.58
C MET A 1 -45.23 -23.54 -3.30
N PHE A 2 -43.92 -23.39 -3.38
CA PHE A 2 -43.02 -23.47 -2.22
C PHE A 2 -42.82 -22.05 -1.66
N PRO A 3 -42.93 -21.83 -0.35
CA PRO A 3 -42.70 -20.51 0.21
C PRO A 3 -41.22 -20.16 0.13
N PHE A 4 -40.92 -18.99 -0.45
CA PHE A 4 -39.59 -18.41 -0.47
C PHE A 4 -39.27 -17.94 0.96
N GLN A 5 -38.40 -18.68 1.67
CA GLN A 5 -37.91 -18.22 2.98
C GLN A 5 -36.95 -17.06 2.76
N GLU A 6 -37.26 -15.93 3.40
CA GLU A 6 -36.48 -14.71 3.36
C GLU A 6 -35.19 -14.91 4.18
N VAL A 7 -34.07 -15.13 3.50
CA VAL A 7 -32.75 -15.21 4.13
C VAL A 7 -32.32 -13.80 4.49
N LYS A 8 -32.51 -13.40 5.75
CA LYS A 8 -32.04 -12.12 6.27
C LYS A 8 -30.55 -12.26 6.60
N GLU A 9 -29.70 -12.29 5.57
CA GLU A 9 -28.26 -12.19 5.75
C GLU A 9 -27.95 -10.84 6.43
N ARG A 10 -27.45 -10.89 7.67
CA ARG A 10 -26.93 -9.69 8.33
C ARG A 10 -25.61 -9.34 7.65
N GLU A 11 -25.57 -8.23 6.93
CA GLU A 11 -24.33 -7.67 6.41
C GLU A 11 -23.35 -7.43 7.58
N VAL A 12 -22.32 -8.28 7.65
CA VAL A 12 -21.21 -8.08 8.59
C VAL A 12 -20.33 -7.00 8.00
N ARG A 13 -20.34 -5.82 8.61
CA ARG A 13 -19.43 -4.73 8.23
C ARG A 13 -18.01 -5.15 8.52
N ALA A 14 -17.09 -4.78 7.63
CA ALA A 14 -15.66 -4.91 7.89
C ALA A 14 -15.27 -4.07 9.12
N GLU A 15 -14.29 -4.56 9.88
CA GLU A 15 -13.71 -3.81 10.99
C GLU A 15 -13.18 -2.46 10.50
N PRO A 16 -13.33 -1.38 11.29
CA PRO A 16 -12.82 -0.08 10.91
C PRO A 16 -11.28 -0.14 10.79
N SER A 17 -10.75 0.53 9.77
CA SER A 17 -9.31 0.52 9.45
C SER A 17 -8.37 1.03 10.54
N GLY A 18 -8.89 1.61 11.64
CA GLY A 18 -8.10 2.26 12.70
C GLY A 18 -7.40 3.57 12.32
N ILE A 19 -7.10 3.78 11.03
CA ILE A 19 -6.38 4.96 10.50
C ILE A 19 -7.20 6.24 10.70
N ARG A 20 -6.57 7.25 11.32
CA ARG A 20 -7.10 8.61 11.51
C ARG A 20 -6.14 9.62 10.90
N LEU A 21 -6.67 10.56 10.13
CA LEU A 21 -5.89 11.66 9.57
C LEU A 21 -5.68 12.74 10.63
N SER A 22 -4.45 13.25 10.73
CA SER A 22 -4.07 14.40 11.54
C SER A 22 -4.23 15.71 10.75
N SER A 23 -4.02 16.85 11.43
CA SER A 23 -3.96 18.15 10.75
C SER A 23 -2.80 18.24 9.75
N ALA A 24 -1.67 17.59 10.02
CA ALA A 24 -0.55 17.54 9.09
C ALA A 24 -0.92 16.73 7.83
N ASP A 25 -1.59 15.59 8.00
CA ASP A 25 -2.08 14.80 6.87
C ASP A 25 -3.10 15.60 6.05
N ALA A 26 -3.99 16.35 6.70
CA ALA A 26 -4.96 17.20 6.01
C ALA A 26 -4.29 18.31 5.19
N ALA A 27 -3.17 18.88 5.66
CA ALA A 27 -2.39 19.84 4.88
C ALA A 27 -1.84 19.20 3.59
N VAL A 28 -1.29 17.99 3.69
CA VAL A 28 -0.80 17.23 2.54
C VAL A 28 -1.94 16.87 1.59
N VAL A 29 -3.08 16.37 2.10
CA VAL A 29 -4.29 16.09 1.29
C VAL A 29 -4.73 17.33 0.52
N LYS A 30 -4.81 18.50 1.17
CA LYS A 30 -5.19 19.75 0.51
C LYS A 30 -4.17 20.18 -0.55
N GLY A 31 -2.88 20.00 -0.29
CA GLY A 31 -1.84 20.25 -1.28
C GLY A 31 -1.93 19.32 -2.50
N MET A 32 -2.20 18.03 -2.28
CA MET A 32 -2.42 17.05 -3.35
C MET A 32 -3.67 17.38 -4.18
N ILE A 33 -4.77 17.80 -3.54
CA ILE A 33 -5.98 18.29 -4.24
C ILE A 33 -5.65 19.53 -5.07
N ALA A 34 -4.93 20.50 -4.50
CA ALA A 34 -4.54 21.73 -5.19
C ALA A 34 -3.60 21.46 -6.38
N ARG A 35 -2.76 20.42 -6.29
CA ARG A 35 -1.94 19.93 -7.41
C ARG A 35 -2.76 19.28 -8.52
N GLY A 36 -3.98 18.83 -8.24
CA GLY A 36 -4.88 18.17 -9.19
C GLY A 36 -4.93 16.64 -9.05
N ASP A 37 -4.41 16.08 -7.96
CA ASP A 37 -4.45 14.64 -7.72
C ASP A 37 -5.89 14.16 -7.51
N ARG A 38 -6.20 12.93 -7.96
CA ARG A 38 -7.55 12.37 -7.83
C ARG A 38 -7.81 11.91 -6.40
N GLN A 39 -9.02 12.15 -5.88
CA GLN A 39 -9.35 11.80 -4.49
C GLN A 39 -9.15 10.31 -4.16
N HIS A 40 -9.38 9.39 -5.12
CA HIS A 40 -9.13 7.97 -4.90
C HIS A 40 -7.64 7.62 -4.82
N ASP A 41 -6.79 8.32 -5.57
CA ASP A 41 -5.34 8.18 -5.47
C ASP A 41 -4.85 8.69 -4.12
N ILE A 42 -5.31 9.88 -3.70
CA ILE A 42 -5.01 10.43 -2.38
C ILE A 42 -5.48 9.47 -1.27
N ALA A 43 -6.68 8.91 -1.40
CA ALA A 43 -7.21 7.95 -0.44
C ALA A 43 -6.35 6.69 -0.34
N ALA A 44 -5.87 6.19 -1.49
CA ALA A 44 -4.95 5.05 -1.54
C ALA A 44 -3.62 5.35 -0.86
N TRP A 45 -3.05 6.54 -1.08
CA TRP A 45 -1.81 6.98 -0.42
C TRP A 45 -1.91 6.95 1.11
N PHE A 46 -3.01 7.45 1.66
CA PHE A 46 -3.23 7.50 3.11
C PHE A 46 -3.84 6.22 3.71
N GLY A 47 -4.21 5.23 2.87
CA GLY A 47 -4.89 4.02 3.34
C GLY A 47 -6.27 4.29 3.97
N VAL A 48 -6.98 5.31 3.48
CA VAL A 48 -8.28 5.72 4.03
C VAL A 48 -9.42 5.57 3.03
N ASN A 49 -10.66 5.55 3.52
CA ASN A 49 -11.84 5.61 2.66
C ASN A 49 -11.92 6.94 1.91
N GLY A 50 -12.29 6.92 0.63
CA GLY A 50 -12.41 8.13 -0.21
C GLY A 50 -13.33 9.20 0.37
N GLY A 51 -14.37 8.81 1.11
CA GLY A 51 -15.24 9.76 1.82
C GLY A 51 -14.50 10.67 2.80
N ARG A 52 -13.43 10.18 3.45
CA ARG A 52 -12.59 10.99 4.36
C ARG A 52 -11.82 12.07 3.60
N ILE A 53 -11.33 11.76 2.40
CA ILE A 53 -10.72 12.76 1.51
C ILE A 53 -11.77 13.77 1.05
N GLY A 54 -12.99 13.31 0.73
CA GLY A 54 -14.11 14.18 0.40
C GLY A 54 -14.48 15.17 1.51
N GLU A 55 -14.48 14.73 2.78
CA GLU A 55 -14.69 15.60 3.96
C GLU A 55 -13.62 16.69 4.12
N ILE A 56 -12.37 16.42 3.72
CA ILE A 56 -11.31 17.44 3.72
C ILE A 56 -11.48 18.37 2.52
N SER A 57 -11.76 17.80 1.34
CA SER A 57 -11.91 18.54 0.08
C SER A 57 -13.05 19.56 0.11
N ASN A 58 -14.14 19.29 0.83
CA ASN A 58 -15.28 20.20 0.95
C ASN A 58 -15.24 21.06 2.22
N GLY A 59 -14.15 21.01 2.99
CA GLY A 59 -13.98 21.80 4.20
C GLY A 59 -14.75 21.30 5.43
N LYS A 60 -15.49 20.18 5.37
CA LYS A 60 -16.20 19.62 6.55
C LYS A 60 -15.25 19.26 7.70
N LYS A 61 -14.02 18.86 7.39
CA LYS A 61 -12.96 18.62 8.37
C LYS A 61 -11.71 19.39 8.02
N PHE A 62 -10.98 19.80 9.06
CA PHE A 62 -9.71 20.52 8.95
C PHE A 62 -9.82 21.81 8.12
N GLU A 63 -10.95 22.50 8.18
CA GLU A 63 -11.21 23.73 7.41
C GLU A 63 -10.05 24.75 7.55
N TYR A 64 -9.61 24.98 8.80
CA TYR A 64 -8.55 25.93 9.17
C TYR A 64 -7.13 25.53 8.76
N VAL A 65 -6.91 24.30 8.27
CA VAL A 65 -5.58 23.82 7.90
C VAL A 65 -5.20 24.34 6.51
N ALA A 66 -4.06 25.01 6.39
CA ALA A 66 -3.52 25.43 5.09
C ALA A 66 -3.00 24.22 4.28
N ALA A 67 -3.04 24.33 2.96
CA ALA A 67 -2.44 23.32 2.08
C ALA A 67 -0.92 23.28 2.26
N ALA A 68 -0.34 22.09 2.27
CA ALA A 68 1.10 21.91 2.26
C ALA A 68 1.69 22.39 0.92
N PRO A 69 2.90 22.98 0.92
CA PRO A 69 3.56 23.43 -0.29
C PRO A 69 4.05 22.24 -1.15
N PRO A 70 4.28 22.44 -2.47
CA PRO A 70 4.58 21.36 -3.41
C PRO A 70 5.80 20.48 -3.06
N ASP A 71 6.80 21.05 -2.40
CA ASP A 71 8.03 20.39 -1.95
C ASP A 71 7.81 19.42 -0.77
N GLN A 72 6.67 19.52 -0.09
CA GLN A 72 6.27 18.64 1.01
C GLN A 72 5.24 17.58 0.58
N LEU A 73 4.86 17.56 -0.69
CA LEU A 73 3.91 16.58 -1.20
C LEU A 73 4.64 15.29 -1.63
N PRO A 74 4.00 14.12 -1.49
CA PRO A 74 4.51 12.91 -2.12
C PRO A 74 4.57 13.10 -3.64
N ALA A 75 5.36 12.27 -4.32
CA ALA A 75 5.38 12.23 -5.78
C ALA A 75 3.94 12.05 -6.33
N PRO A 76 3.59 12.68 -7.46
CA PRO A 76 2.27 12.51 -8.05
C PRO A 76 2.04 11.03 -8.43
N GLY A 77 0.80 10.58 -8.25
CA GLY A 77 0.38 9.21 -8.56
C GLY A 77 0.44 8.86 -10.05
N PRO A 78 0.02 7.64 -10.43
CA PRO A 78 -0.86 6.74 -9.66
C PRO A 78 -0.14 6.01 -8.51
N TYR A 79 -0.79 5.93 -7.36
CA TYR A 79 -0.27 5.19 -6.21
C TYR A 79 -0.56 3.69 -6.32
N LEU A 80 0.21 2.90 -5.57
CA LEU A 80 0.14 1.44 -5.65
C LEU A 80 -1.26 0.95 -5.27
N SER A 81 -1.92 0.26 -6.19
CA SER A 81 -3.18 -0.43 -5.87
C SER A 81 -2.90 -1.63 -4.95
N GLY A 82 -3.89 -2.05 -4.15
CA GLY A 82 -3.74 -3.26 -3.31
C GLY A 82 -3.36 -4.51 -4.11
N ARG A 83 -3.91 -4.67 -5.34
CA ARG A 83 -3.55 -5.77 -6.25
C ARG A 83 -2.11 -5.65 -6.75
N SER A 84 -1.65 -4.44 -7.08
CA SER A 84 -0.26 -4.19 -7.45
C SER A 84 0.68 -4.45 -6.29
N GLY A 85 0.29 -4.10 -5.06
CA GLY A 85 1.02 -4.40 -3.83
C GLY A 85 1.20 -5.90 -3.61
N GLN A 86 0.13 -6.69 -3.72
CA GLN A 86 0.22 -8.15 -3.62
C GLN A 86 1.15 -8.75 -4.68
N LYS A 87 1.10 -8.25 -5.92
CA LYS A 87 2.03 -8.69 -6.97
C LYS A 87 3.48 -8.34 -6.64
N ALA A 88 3.73 -7.15 -6.11
CA ALA A 88 5.07 -6.73 -5.71
C ALA A 88 5.61 -7.61 -4.57
N VAL A 89 4.81 -7.92 -3.56
CA VAL A 89 5.19 -8.83 -2.47
C VAL A 89 5.53 -10.21 -3.03
N ALA A 90 4.68 -10.80 -3.86
CA ALA A 90 4.93 -12.12 -4.46
C ALA A 90 6.23 -12.13 -5.31
N ALA A 91 6.48 -11.05 -6.06
CA ALA A 91 7.71 -10.93 -6.85
C ALA A 91 8.96 -10.82 -5.96
N LEU A 92 8.87 -10.11 -4.83
CA LEU A 92 9.96 -10.01 -3.86
C LEU A 92 10.24 -11.35 -3.16
N GLU A 93 9.20 -12.12 -2.84
CA GLU A 93 9.36 -13.47 -2.28
C GLU A 93 10.05 -14.41 -3.27
N GLN A 94 9.68 -14.36 -4.55
CA GLN A 94 10.36 -15.11 -5.60
C GLN A 94 11.83 -14.70 -5.77
N ALA A 95 12.10 -13.39 -5.76
CA ALA A 95 13.46 -12.88 -5.85
C ALA A 95 14.32 -13.33 -4.66
N LYS A 96 13.74 -13.31 -3.45
CA LYS A 96 14.41 -13.81 -2.24
C LYS A 96 14.77 -15.30 -2.37
N ALA A 97 13.84 -16.14 -2.81
CA ALA A 97 14.08 -17.57 -2.97
C ALA A 97 15.19 -17.86 -4.00
N ALA A 98 15.18 -17.14 -5.13
CA ALA A 98 16.22 -17.27 -6.14
C ALA A 98 17.62 -16.86 -5.62
N LEU A 99 17.68 -15.84 -4.77
CA LEU A 99 18.93 -15.43 -4.12
C LEU A 99 19.43 -16.47 -3.11
N GLU A 100 18.55 -17.10 -2.34
CA GLU A 100 18.90 -18.19 -1.41
C GLU A 100 19.46 -19.41 -2.15
N GLU A 101 18.84 -19.81 -3.26
CA GLU A 101 19.34 -20.88 -4.13
C GLU A 101 20.72 -20.55 -4.72
N ALA A 102 20.89 -19.31 -5.23
CA ALA A 102 22.16 -18.86 -5.76
C ALA A 102 23.28 -18.89 -4.70
N LEU A 103 22.98 -18.50 -3.46
CA LEU A 103 23.93 -18.57 -2.35
C LEU A 103 24.34 -20.01 -2.05
N GLN A 104 23.39 -20.94 -1.99
CA GLN A 104 23.69 -22.37 -1.76
C GLN A 104 24.59 -22.94 -2.86
N ASN A 105 24.31 -22.61 -4.12
CA ASN A 105 25.13 -23.05 -5.25
C ASN A 105 26.56 -22.51 -5.18
N ILE A 106 26.73 -21.25 -4.76
CA ILE A 106 28.06 -20.65 -4.57
C ILE A 106 28.82 -21.34 -3.43
N GLU A 107 28.15 -21.58 -2.30
CA GLU A 107 28.74 -22.26 -1.15
C GLU A 107 29.19 -23.68 -1.50
N GLN A 108 28.37 -24.43 -2.22
CA GLN A 108 28.73 -25.76 -2.69
C GLN A 108 29.93 -25.72 -3.64
N GLY A 109 29.92 -24.83 -4.63
CA GLY A 109 31.05 -24.71 -5.56
C GLY A 109 32.36 -24.30 -4.88
N LEU A 110 32.30 -23.51 -3.82
CA LEU A 110 33.48 -23.18 -3.00
C LEU A 110 33.97 -24.35 -2.15
N ALA A 111 33.07 -25.21 -1.66
CA ALA A 111 33.44 -26.42 -0.95
C ALA A 111 34.14 -27.41 -1.88
N ASP A 112 33.54 -27.67 -3.05
CA ASP A 112 34.09 -28.58 -4.06
C ASP A 112 35.49 -28.16 -4.53
N ALA A 113 35.72 -26.85 -4.71
CA ALA A 113 37.03 -26.34 -5.11
C ALA A 113 38.12 -26.56 -4.03
N ARG A 114 37.76 -26.44 -2.74
CA ARG A 114 38.71 -26.68 -1.64
C ARG A 114 39.08 -28.16 -1.51
N GLU A 115 38.13 -29.06 -1.74
CA GLU A 115 38.39 -30.51 -1.70
C GLU A 115 39.33 -30.98 -2.81
N LEU A 116 39.40 -30.26 -3.94
CA LEU A 116 40.33 -30.54 -5.03
C LEU A 116 41.76 -30.09 -4.70
N ASP A 117 41.92 -28.93 -4.06
CA ASP A 117 43.23 -28.41 -3.65
C ASP A 117 43.89 -29.28 -2.56
N ASP A 118 43.11 -29.98 -1.72
CA ASP A 118 43.61 -30.86 -0.66
C ASP A 118 44.06 -32.27 -1.15
N GLN A 119 43.87 -32.57 -2.45
CA GLN A 119 44.21 -33.87 -3.07
C GLN A 119 45.53 -33.87 -3.88
N GLU A 120 46.20 -32.73 -4.03
CA GLU A 120 47.54 -32.58 -4.65
C GLU A 120 48.67 -32.54 -3.62
#